data_AF-I8TCT2-F1
#
_entry.id   AF-I8TCT2-F1
#
_cell.length_a   1.000
_cell.length_b   1.000
_cell.length_c   1.000
_cell.angle_alpha   90.00
_cell.angle_beta   90.00
_cell.angle_gamma   90.00
#
_symmetry.space_group_name_H-M   'P 1'
#
loop_
_entity.id
_entity.type
_entity.pdbx_description
1 polymer ?
#
loop_
_entity_poly.entity_id
_entity_poly.type
_entity_poly.pdbx_seq_one_letter_code
_entity_poly.pdbx_strand_id
1 'polypeptide(L)'
;MRTTEAGKLLDGTSRLQAANQSRHQDGGDDGAANPRSPIELSELIDYNRAVLDQALTVIAAHEASPQADFAQHSGPHLRHVVEHYEALLEHLHERRIDYDDRRRDPQVQRSPRFARMRLQQLSALLASLRIEWLRDPLTIRLRGGLDGETVFASQSTIARELLFVASHAVHHYAMIQLYCAQDGIDLGRDFGKAPSTRHHERPPSH
;
A
#
# COMPACT_ATOMS: atom_id res chain seq x y z
N MET A 1 0.58 -20.51 -23.33
CA MET A 1 -0.48 -20.60 -22.29
C MET A 1 -0.46 -19.31 -21.49
N ARG A 2 -1.46 -18.43 -21.69
CA ARG A 2 -1.63 -17.21 -20.89
C ARG A 2 -2.47 -17.58 -19.66
N THR A 3 -1.85 -17.68 -18.50
CA THR A 3 -2.59 -17.64 -17.23
C THR A 3 -3.20 -16.24 -17.12
N THR A 4 -4.53 -16.16 -17.01
CA THR A 4 -5.26 -14.91 -16.80
C THR A 4 -4.74 -14.20 -15.55
N GLU A 5 -4.63 -12.87 -15.57
CA GLU A 5 -4.01 -12.08 -14.48
C GLU A 5 -4.75 -12.23 -13.15
N ALA A 6 -6.07 -12.45 -13.18
CA ALA A 6 -6.83 -12.87 -11.99
C ALA A 6 -6.25 -14.13 -11.31
N GLY A 7 -5.65 -15.05 -12.09
CA GLY A 7 -5.02 -16.27 -11.59
C GLY A 7 -3.72 -16.04 -10.83
N LYS A 8 -2.88 -15.07 -11.21
CA LYS A 8 -1.63 -14.76 -10.48
C LYS A 8 -1.87 -14.08 -9.14
N LEU A 9 -3.01 -13.41 -9.00
CA LEU A 9 -3.40 -12.68 -7.80
C LEU A 9 -4.16 -13.50 -6.78
N LEU A 10 -5.03 -14.39 -7.27
CA LEU A 10 -5.53 -15.49 -6.47
C LEU A 10 -4.36 -16.37 -5.97
N ASP A 11 -3.32 -16.55 -6.79
CA ASP A 11 -2.09 -17.24 -6.41
C ASP A 11 -1.33 -16.47 -5.31
N GLY A 12 -1.16 -15.14 -5.39
CA GLY A 12 -0.59 -14.34 -4.29
C GLY A 12 -1.35 -14.47 -2.96
N THR A 13 -2.68 -14.45 -3.01
CA THR A 13 -3.54 -14.69 -1.82
C THR A 13 -3.35 -16.10 -1.27
N SER A 14 -3.28 -17.10 -2.15
CA SER A 14 -3.07 -18.50 -1.79
C SER A 14 -1.67 -18.73 -1.20
N ARG A 15 -0.63 -18.05 -1.70
CA ARG A 15 0.74 -18.11 -1.19
C ARG A 15 0.86 -17.48 0.20
N LEU A 16 0.24 -16.33 0.42
CA LEU A 16 0.18 -15.70 1.76
C LEU A 16 -0.56 -16.61 2.76
N GLN A 17 -1.68 -17.21 2.34
CA GLN A 17 -2.42 -18.18 3.15
C GLN A 17 -1.60 -19.45 3.44
N ALA A 18 -0.84 -19.96 2.48
CA ALA A 18 0.04 -21.12 2.68
C ALA A 18 1.19 -20.79 3.65
N ALA A 19 1.82 -19.62 3.51
CA ALA A 19 2.84 -19.15 4.43
C ALA A 19 2.29 -18.98 5.86
N ASN A 20 1.03 -18.53 6.02
CA ASN A 20 0.37 -18.40 7.32
C ASN A 20 0.27 -19.74 8.08
N GLN A 21 0.12 -20.86 7.37
CA GLN A 21 -0.06 -22.19 7.95
C GLN A 21 1.26 -22.87 8.37
N SER A 22 2.39 -22.57 7.71
CA SER A 22 3.66 -23.28 7.93
C SER A 22 4.43 -22.86 9.20
N ARG A 23 4.15 -21.68 9.77
CA ARG A 23 4.89 -21.11 10.92
C ARG A 23 4.28 -21.44 12.29
N HIS A 24 3.37 -22.41 12.40
CA HIS A 24 2.75 -22.79 13.67
C HIS A 24 3.60 -23.74 14.53
N GLN A 25 4.84 -24.03 14.12
CA GLN A 25 5.74 -24.99 14.77
C GLN A 25 7.17 -24.44 14.89
N ASP A 26 7.38 -23.38 15.66
CA ASP A 26 8.63 -23.17 16.41
C ASP A 26 8.53 -21.88 17.22
N GLY A 27 8.82 -21.95 18.53
CA GLY A 27 8.77 -20.81 19.43
C GLY A 27 9.77 -20.98 20.57
N GLY A 28 11.01 -20.57 20.33
CA GLY A 28 12.04 -20.33 21.34
C GLY A 28 12.25 -18.83 21.53
N ASP A 29 12.24 -18.40 22.80
CA ASP A 29 12.39 -17.03 23.30
C ASP A 29 13.87 -16.60 23.35
N ASP A 30 14.14 -15.31 23.10
CA ASP A 30 15.24 -14.55 23.74
C ASP A 30 15.24 -13.05 23.31
N GLY A 31 15.07 -12.15 24.29
CA GLY A 31 16.01 -11.05 24.54
C GLY A 31 15.93 -9.71 23.78
N ALA A 32 15.20 -8.75 24.37
CA ALA A 32 15.47 -7.30 24.43
C ALA A 32 15.49 -6.42 23.14
N ALA A 33 14.30 -5.98 22.73
CA ALA A 33 14.06 -4.66 22.14
C ALA A 33 12.67 -4.21 22.62
N ASN A 34 12.50 -2.96 23.09
CA ASN A 34 11.20 -2.47 23.59
C ASN A 34 10.08 -2.83 22.59
N PRO A 35 9.27 -3.87 22.86
CA PRO A 35 8.43 -4.41 21.82
C PRO A 35 7.20 -3.50 21.76
N ARG A 36 7.09 -2.71 20.69
CA ARG A 36 5.80 -2.13 20.31
C ARG A 36 4.69 -3.14 20.56
N SER A 37 3.70 -2.78 21.37
CA SER A 37 2.75 -3.76 21.89
C SER A 37 2.00 -4.43 20.71
N PRO A 38 1.51 -5.68 20.87
CA PRO A 38 0.70 -6.33 19.82
C PRO A 38 -0.45 -5.44 19.31
N ILE A 39 -0.98 -4.56 20.16
CA ILE A 39 -2.01 -3.57 19.84
C ILE A 39 -1.52 -2.55 18.80
N GLU A 40 -0.33 -1.97 18.99
CA GLU A 40 0.26 -0.99 18.06
C GLU A 40 0.53 -1.59 16.67
N LEU A 41 0.79 -2.90 16.60
CA LEU A 41 1.03 -3.60 15.35
C LEU A 41 -0.28 -3.95 14.61
N SER A 42 -1.36 -4.30 15.34
CA SER A 42 -2.69 -4.41 14.72
C SER A 42 -3.18 -3.06 14.19
N GLU A 43 -2.95 -1.97 14.93
CA GLU A 43 -3.30 -0.62 14.50
C GLU A 43 -2.57 -0.21 13.21
N LEU A 44 -1.36 -0.74 12.97
CA LEU A 44 -0.62 -0.49 11.73
C LEU A 44 -1.32 -1.11 10.50
N ILE A 45 -1.87 -2.32 10.64
CA ILE A 45 -2.64 -2.97 9.56
C ILE A 45 -3.90 -2.15 9.27
N ASP A 46 -4.64 -1.78 10.31
CA ASP A 46 -5.86 -0.99 10.17
C ASP A 46 -5.57 0.39 9.60
N TYR A 47 -4.45 1.01 9.98
CA TYR A 47 -4.00 2.27 9.39
C TYR A 47 -3.75 2.14 7.88
N ASN A 48 -3.05 1.08 7.43
CA ASN A 48 -2.81 0.87 6.00
C ASN A 48 -4.12 0.62 5.23
N ARG A 49 -5.07 -0.10 5.83
CA ARG A 49 -6.40 -0.30 5.24
C ARG A 49 -7.17 1.02 5.13
N ALA A 50 -7.16 1.85 6.17
CA ALA A 50 -7.77 3.18 6.14
C ALA A 50 -7.09 4.13 5.12
N VAL A 51 -5.80 3.95 4.84
CA VAL A 51 -5.10 4.63 3.75
C VAL A 51 -5.63 4.16 2.40
N LEU A 52 -5.74 2.84 2.16
CA LEU A 52 -6.32 2.32 0.92
C LEU A 52 -7.79 2.74 0.73
N ASP A 53 -8.56 2.87 1.81
CA ASP A 53 -9.94 3.33 1.76
C ASP A 53 -10.06 4.77 1.24
N GLN A 54 -9.06 5.64 1.49
CA GLN A 54 -9.03 6.97 0.86
C GLN A 54 -8.97 6.86 -0.67
N ALA A 55 -8.21 5.92 -1.24
CA ALA A 55 -8.21 5.72 -2.69
C ALA A 55 -9.59 5.31 -3.24
N LEU A 56 -10.43 4.64 -2.44
CA LEU A 56 -11.81 4.34 -2.83
C LEU A 56 -12.67 5.61 -2.91
N THR A 57 -12.41 6.62 -2.08
CA THR A 57 -13.05 7.95 -2.19
C THR A 57 -12.72 8.62 -3.52
N VAL A 58 -11.46 8.55 -3.97
CA VAL A 58 -11.05 9.07 -5.29
C VAL A 58 -11.82 8.39 -6.41
N ILE A 59 -11.89 7.06 -6.36
CA ILE A 59 -12.61 6.26 -7.37
C ILE A 59 -14.09 6.64 -7.41
N ALA A 60 -14.75 6.71 -6.25
CA ALA A 60 -16.15 7.07 -6.17
C ALA A 60 -16.40 8.48 -6.74
N ALA A 61 -15.51 9.43 -6.48
CA ALA A 61 -15.61 10.79 -7.01
C ALA A 61 -15.48 10.83 -8.53
N HIS A 62 -14.54 10.08 -9.11
CA HIS A 62 -14.39 9.99 -10.58
C HIS A 62 -15.52 9.22 -11.26
N GLU A 63 -16.11 8.21 -10.59
CA GLU A 63 -17.31 7.54 -11.09
C GLU A 63 -18.54 8.47 -11.09
N ALA A 64 -18.63 9.38 -10.12
CA ALA A 64 -19.68 10.40 -10.05
C ALA A 64 -19.45 11.58 -11.03
N SER A 65 -18.20 11.79 -11.44
CA SER A 65 -17.77 12.90 -12.32
C SER A 65 -17.10 12.38 -13.60
N PRO A 66 -17.85 11.71 -14.51
CA PRO A 66 -17.29 11.05 -15.70
C PRO A 66 -16.63 12.00 -16.71
N GLN A 67 -16.82 13.32 -16.54
CA GLN A 67 -16.19 14.35 -17.37
C GLN A 67 -14.71 14.56 -17.00
N ALA A 68 -14.31 14.22 -15.77
CA ALA A 68 -12.94 14.37 -15.30
C ALA A 68 -12.07 13.22 -15.82
N ASP A 69 -10.91 13.55 -16.39
CA ASP A 69 -10.02 12.55 -16.96
C ASP A 69 -9.20 11.86 -15.84
N PHE A 70 -9.82 10.81 -15.28
CA PHE A 70 -9.16 9.92 -14.33
C PHE A 70 -7.82 9.41 -14.87
N ALA A 71 -7.76 8.96 -16.13
CA ALA A 71 -6.61 8.27 -16.67
C ALA A 71 -5.40 9.18 -16.91
N GLN A 72 -5.65 10.48 -17.10
CA GLN A 72 -4.61 11.49 -17.28
C GLN A 72 -4.01 11.97 -15.95
N HIS A 73 -4.82 12.18 -14.92
CA HIS A 73 -4.36 12.83 -13.68
C HIS A 73 -4.31 11.89 -12.46
N SER A 74 -5.46 11.36 -12.03
CA SER A 74 -5.55 10.60 -10.77
C SER A 74 -5.08 9.15 -10.91
N GLY A 75 -5.39 8.52 -12.04
CA GLY A 75 -5.07 7.14 -12.38
C GLY A 75 -3.58 6.80 -12.35
N PRO A 76 -2.67 7.62 -12.92
CA PRO A 76 -1.23 7.37 -12.83
C PRO A 76 -0.72 7.29 -11.38
N HIS A 77 -1.23 8.19 -10.51
CA HIS A 77 -0.88 8.23 -9.10
C HIS A 77 -1.49 7.05 -8.32
N LEU A 78 -2.77 6.75 -8.52
CA LEU A 78 -3.41 5.58 -7.89
C LEU A 78 -2.75 4.26 -8.31
N ARG A 79 -2.42 4.11 -9.59
CA ARG A 79 -1.66 2.96 -10.07
C ARG A 79 -0.34 2.83 -9.32
N HIS A 80 0.39 3.92 -9.15
CA HIS A 80 1.68 3.89 -8.46
C HIS A 80 1.54 3.43 -7.02
N VAL A 81 0.52 3.89 -6.30
CA VAL A 81 0.19 3.42 -4.94
C VAL A 81 -0.15 1.94 -4.92
N VAL A 82 -1.07 1.52 -5.78
CA VAL A 82 -1.51 0.12 -5.90
C VAL A 82 -0.32 -0.80 -6.16
N GLU A 83 0.54 -0.46 -7.12
CA GLU A 83 1.71 -1.28 -7.48
C GLU A 83 2.77 -1.35 -6.38
N HIS A 84 2.89 -0.33 -5.52
CA HIS A 84 3.81 -0.40 -4.37
C HIS A 84 3.30 -1.35 -3.29
N TYR A 85 1.99 -1.31 -3.01
CA TYR A 85 1.38 -2.29 -2.10
C TYR A 85 1.43 -3.70 -2.67
N GLU A 86 1.22 -3.88 -3.97
CA GLU A 86 1.38 -5.18 -4.64
C GLU A 86 2.82 -5.69 -4.53
N ALA A 87 3.81 -4.86 -4.85
CA ALA A 87 5.22 -5.22 -4.73
C ALA A 87 5.57 -5.69 -3.32
N LEU A 88 5.07 -5.01 -2.28
CA LEU A 88 5.26 -5.41 -0.90
C LEU A 88 4.53 -6.72 -0.58
N LEU A 89 3.20 -6.77 -0.76
CA LEU A 89 2.35 -7.83 -0.23
C LEU A 89 2.48 -9.15 -1.00
N GLU A 90 2.66 -9.11 -2.33
CA GLU A 90 2.77 -10.33 -3.14
C GLU A 90 4.11 -11.05 -2.92
N HIS A 91 5.17 -10.32 -2.56
CA HIS A 91 6.54 -10.85 -2.45
C HIS A 91 7.01 -11.02 -0.99
N LEU A 92 6.14 -10.88 0.00
CA LEU A 92 6.53 -11.05 1.42
C LEU A 92 7.20 -12.40 1.70
N HIS A 93 6.74 -13.46 1.02
CA HIS A 93 7.29 -14.81 1.14
C HIS A 93 8.75 -14.93 0.69
N GLU A 94 9.21 -14.04 -0.20
CA GLU A 94 10.58 -14.02 -0.73
C GLU A 94 11.56 -13.30 0.22
N ARG A 95 11.02 -12.58 1.23
CA ARG A 95 11.77 -11.70 2.16
C ARG A 95 12.65 -10.66 1.45
N ARG A 96 12.40 -10.42 0.17
CA ARG A 96 13.11 -9.50 -0.68
C ARG A 96 12.09 -8.77 -1.55
N ILE A 97 12.10 -7.44 -1.48
CA ILE A 97 11.17 -6.60 -2.22
C ILE A 97 11.98 -5.71 -3.17
N ASP A 98 11.58 -5.66 -4.43
CA ASP A 98 12.15 -4.77 -5.45
C ASP A 98 11.03 -3.85 -5.97
N TYR A 99 10.96 -2.61 -5.48
CA TYR A 99 9.86 -1.70 -5.82
C TYR A 99 9.95 -1.19 -7.27
N ASP A 100 11.10 -1.33 -7.92
CA ASP A 100 11.30 -0.90 -9.30
C ASP A 100 10.94 -1.98 -10.32
N ASP A 101 10.98 -3.26 -9.93
CA ASP A 101 10.50 -4.40 -10.73
C ASP A 101 8.97 -4.62 -10.61
N ARG A 102 8.22 -3.53 -10.41
CA ARG A 102 6.76 -3.57 -10.34
C ARG A 102 6.13 -3.78 -11.72
N ARG A 103 4.97 -4.46 -11.75
CA ARG A 103 4.28 -4.94 -12.96
C ARG A 103 3.84 -3.85 -13.97
N ARG A 104 3.69 -2.59 -13.54
CA ARG A 104 3.25 -1.45 -14.38
C ARG A 104 1.98 -1.76 -15.19
N ASP A 105 0.87 -2.07 -14.52
CA ASP A 105 -0.40 -2.43 -15.15
C ASP A 105 -1.21 -1.19 -15.55
N PRO A 106 -1.34 -0.88 -16.86
CA PRO A 106 -2.08 0.29 -17.32
C PRO A 106 -3.60 0.21 -17.07
N GLN A 107 -4.16 -0.98 -16.79
CA GLN A 107 -5.59 -1.11 -16.51
C GLN A 107 -5.98 -0.40 -15.22
N VAL A 108 -5.09 -0.41 -14.21
CA VAL A 108 -5.30 0.32 -12.95
C VAL A 108 -5.39 1.82 -13.18
N GLN A 109 -4.55 2.34 -14.08
CA GLN A 109 -4.57 3.76 -14.44
C GLN A 109 -5.82 4.14 -15.27
N ARG A 110 -6.30 3.25 -16.15
CA ARG A 110 -7.33 3.59 -17.13
C ARG A 110 -8.76 3.33 -16.66
N SER A 111 -8.94 2.51 -15.63
CA SER A 111 -10.27 2.07 -15.19
C SER A 111 -10.43 2.25 -13.67
N PRO A 112 -11.25 3.22 -13.22
CA PRO A 112 -11.60 3.37 -11.81
C PRO A 112 -12.15 2.08 -11.21
N ARG A 113 -13.00 1.37 -11.96
CA ARG A 113 -13.56 0.07 -11.55
C ARG A 113 -12.49 -1.01 -11.36
N PHE A 114 -11.50 -1.08 -12.26
CA PHE A 114 -10.41 -2.04 -12.11
C PHE A 114 -9.52 -1.67 -10.92
N ALA A 115 -9.17 -0.38 -10.76
CA ALA A 115 -8.44 0.11 -9.59
C ALA A 115 -9.16 -0.23 -8.28
N ARG A 116 -10.49 -0.09 -8.23
CA ARG A 116 -11.32 -0.44 -7.07
C ARG A 116 -11.13 -1.89 -6.67
N MET A 117 -11.23 -2.79 -7.65
CA MET A 117 -11.03 -4.22 -7.43
C MET A 117 -9.63 -4.52 -6.87
N ARG A 118 -8.58 -3.89 -7.41
CA ARG A 118 -7.20 -4.04 -6.89
C ARG A 118 -7.08 -3.58 -5.45
N LEU A 119 -7.61 -2.41 -5.12
CA LEU A 119 -7.57 -1.85 -3.77
C LEU A 119 -8.30 -2.75 -2.76
N GLN A 120 -9.46 -3.28 -3.13
CA GLN A 120 -10.22 -4.21 -2.30
C GLN A 120 -9.45 -5.52 -2.06
N GLN A 121 -8.76 -6.04 -3.07
CA GLN A 121 -7.88 -7.20 -2.92
C GLN A 121 -6.72 -6.90 -1.97
N LEU A 122 -6.04 -5.77 -2.12
CA LEU A 122 -4.95 -5.36 -1.23
C LEU A 122 -5.44 -5.19 0.22
N SER A 123 -6.62 -4.60 0.42
CA SER A 123 -7.22 -4.46 1.76
C SER A 123 -7.52 -5.83 2.40
N ALA A 124 -7.98 -6.81 1.60
CA ALA A 124 -8.17 -8.18 2.07
C ALA A 124 -6.84 -8.88 2.40
N LEU A 125 -5.79 -8.68 1.59
CA LEU A 125 -4.44 -9.19 1.89
C LEU A 125 -3.89 -8.63 3.19
N LEU A 126 -4.00 -7.31 3.39
CA LEU A 126 -3.61 -6.65 4.64
C LEU A 126 -4.34 -7.25 5.85
N ALA A 127 -5.65 -7.45 5.74
CA ALA A 127 -6.45 -8.06 6.81
C ALA A 127 -6.07 -9.52 7.11
N SER A 128 -5.42 -10.22 6.17
CA SER A 128 -4.94 -11.59 6.35
C SER A 128 -3.51 -11.70 6.89
N LEU A 129 -2.81 -10.57 7.06
CA LEU A 129 -1.45 -10.56 7.60
C LEU A 129 -1.44 -10.97 9.07
N ARG A 130 -0.53 -11.88 9.40
CA ARG A 130 -0.24 -12.24 10.78
C ARG A 130 0.59 -11.15 11.46
N ILE A 131 0.16 -10.71 12.64
CA ILE A 131 0.82 -9.65 13.41
C ILE A 131 2.27 -10.03 13.72
N GLU A 132 2.55 -11.30 13.98
CA GLU A 132 3.90 -11.78 14.31
C GLU A 132 4.89 -11.63 13.13
N TRP A 133 4.40 -11.52 11.90
CA TRP A 133 5.27 -11.30 10.73
C TRP A 133 5.72 -9.86 10.60
N LEU A 134 5.05 -8.91 11.23
CA LEU A 134 5.37 -7.49 11.04
C LEU A 134 6.80 -7.13 11.48
N ARG A 135 7.43 -7.97 12.30
CA ARG A 135 8.82 -7.84 12.74
C ARG A 135 9.82 -8.60 11.85
N ASP A 136 9.34 -9.44 10.94
CA ASP A 136 10.22 -10.24 10.09
C ASP A 136 11.09 -9.32 9.21
N PRO A 137 12.39 -9.64 9.08
CA PRO A 137 13.32 -8.84 8.31
C PRO A 137 13.04 -8.96 6.80
N LEU A 138 13.23 -7.85 6.10
CA LEU A 138 13.16 -7.76 4.64
C LEU A 138 14.45 -7.15 4.10
N THR A 139 14.86 -7.58 2.90
CA THR A 139 15.84 -6.85 2.08
C THR A 139 15.11 -6.07 1.00
N ILE A 140 15.27 -4.75 0.98
CA ILE A 140 14.66 -3.87 0.00
C ILE A 140 15.68 -3.51 -1.06
N ARG A 141 15.27 -3.56 -2.33
CA ARG A 141 16.05 -3.11 -3.48
C ARG A 141 15.35 -1.97 -4.18
N LEU A 142 16.14 -0.95 -4.49
CA LEU A 142 15.72 0.19 -5.29
C LEU A 142 16.83 0.56 -6.26
N ARG A 143 16.44 1.05 -7.43
CA ARG A 143 17.31 1.74 -8.37
C ARG A 143 17.53 3.17 -7.89
N GLY A 144 18.78 3.59 -7.90
CA GLY A 144 19.20 4.96 -7.69
C GLY A 144 20.29 5.35 -8.68
N GLY A 145 20.92 6.49 -8.45
CA GLY A 145 21.61 7.22 -9.52
C GLY A 145 20.61 8.06 -10.31
N LEU A 146 21.10 9.08 -11.02
CA LEU A 146 20.21 10.02 -11.72
C LEU A 146 19.45 9.34 -12.88
N ASP A 147 20.01 8.26 -13.43
CA ASP A 147 19.45 7.50 -14.53
C ASP A 147 18.96 6.10 -14.10
N GLY A 148 18.94 5.81 -12.79
CA GLY A 148 18.53 4.49 -12.27
C GLY A 148 19.54 3.38 -12.57
N GLU A 149 20.79 3.74 -12.80
CA GLU A 149 21.89 2.87 -13.24
C GLU A 149 22.45 2.00 -12.11
N THR A 150 22.24 2.39 -10.85
CA THR A 150 22.75 1.68 -9.68
C THR A 150 21.61 1.01 -8.92
N VAL A 151 21.80 -0.24 -8.49
CA VAL A 151 20.85 -0.89 -7.57
C VAL A 151 21.41 -0.85 -6.16
N PHE A 152 20.68 -0.22 -5.25
CA PHE A 152 20.95 -0.21 -3.82
C PHE A 152 20.15 -1.31 -3.13
N ALA A 153 20.70 -1.84 -2.04
CA ALA A 153 20.00 -2.77 -1.17
C ALA A 153 20.11 -2.29 0.28
N SER A 154 19.03 -2.37 1.04
CA SER A 154 18.99 -2.03 2.46
C SER A 154 18.14 -3.02 3.25
N GLN A 155 18.40 -3.11 4.56
CA GLN A 155 17.60 -3.94 5.45
C GLN A 155 16.41 -3.15 6.00
N SER A 156 15.29 -3.83 6.14
CA SER A 156 14.03 -3.30 6.66
C SER A 156 13.24 -4.39 7.40
N THR A 157 11.99 -4.08 7.76
CA THR A 157 11.00 -5.03 8.32
C THR A 157 9.66 -4.81 7.64
N ILE A 158 8.76 -5.79 7.69
CA ILE A 158 7.41 -5.64 7.13
C ILE A 158 6.70 -4.41 7.73
N ALA A 159 6.79 -4.18 9.05
CA ALA A 159 6.21 -3.00 9.70
C ALA A 159 6.77 -1.68 9.14
N ARG A 160 8.09 -1.62 8.94
CA ARG A 160 8.76 -0.42 8.39
C ARG A 160 8.33 -0.15 6.95
N GLU A 161 8.14 -1.20 6.16
CA GLU A 161 7.68 -1.09 4.78
C GLU A 161 6.20 -0.73 4.67
N LEU A 162 5.34 -1.25 5.55
CA LEU A 162 3.95 -0.81 5.66
C LEU A 162 3.85 0.70 5.96
N LEU A 163 4.69 1.21 6.87
CA LEU A 163 4.78 2.66 7.12
C LEU A 163 5.24 3.43 5.87
N PHE A 164 6.19 2.87 5.11
CA PHE A 164 6.67 3.48 3.87
C PHE A 164 5.57 3.56 2.81
N VAL A 165 4.91 2.45 2.46
CA VAL A 165 3.87 2.45 1.42
C VAL A 165 2.65 3.29 1.83
N ALA A 166 2.30 3.34 3.12
CA ALA A 166 1.26 4.22 3.62
C ALA A 166 1.63 5.71 3.48
N SER A 167 2.85 6.09 3.88
CA SER A 167 3.34 7.47 3.70
C SER A 167 3.41 7.86 2.23
N HIS A 168 3.86 6.95 1.37
CA HIS A 168 3.95 7.14 -0.08
C HIS A 168 2.57 7.33 -0.71
N ALA A 169 1.58 6.56 -0.26
CA ALA A 169 0.19 6.70 -0.68
C ALA A 169 -0.38 8.07 -0.31
N VAL A 170 -0.19 8.50 0.94
CA VAL A 170 -0.63 9.83 1.41
C VAL A 170 0.01 10.95 0.58
N HIS A 171 1.30 10.83 0.24
CA HIS A 171 1.96 11.79 -0.64
C HIS A 171 1.26 11.89 -2.01
N HIS A 172 0.92 10.76 -2.63
CA HIS A 172 0.19 10.74 -3.89
C HIS A 172 -1.25 11.26 -3.77
N TYR A 173 -1.92 11.02 -2.63
CA TYR A 173 -3.25 11.57 -2.38
C TYR A 173 -3.24 13.10 -2.30
N ALA A 174 -2.18 13.71 -1.75
CA ALA A 174 -2.03 15.16 -1.78
C ALA A 174 -1.95 15.71 -3.22
N MET A 175 -1.29 15.01 -4.14
CA MET A 175 -1.28 15.39 -5.57
C MET A 175 -2.65 15.19 -6.22
N ILE A 176 -3.30 14.05 -5.96
CA ILE A 176 -4.64 13.75 -6.48
C ILE A 176 -5.65 14.80 -6.03
N GLN A 177 -5.57 15.27 -4.78
CA GLN A 177 -6.41 16.34 -4.25
C GLN A 177 -6.32 17.61 -5.10
N LEU A 178 -5.12 17.99 -5.53
CA LEU A 178 -4.91 19.18 -6.35
C LEU A 178 -5.55 19.03 -7.73
N TYR A 179 -5.38 17.88 -8.38
CA TYR A 179 -6.00 17.60 -9.68
C TYR A 179 -7.52 17.55 -9.59
N CYS A 180 -8.06 16.85 -8.58
CA CYS A 180 -9.50 16.78 -8.37
C CYS A 180 -10.09 18.18 -8.14
N ALA A 181 -9.43 19.02 -7.34
CA ALA A 181 -9.87 20.40 -7.12
C ALA A 181 -9.88 21.23 -8.41
N GLN A 182 -8.89 21.04 -9.31
CA GLN A 182 -8.87 21.68 -10.64
C GLN A 182 -10.03 21.23 -11.52
N ASP A 183 -10.43 19.97 -11.42
CA ASP A 183 -11.56 19.38 -12.13
C ASP A 183 -12.92 19.65 -11.43
N GLY A 184 -12.94 20.46 -10.36
CA GLY A 184 -14.15 20.80 -9.60
C GLY A 184 -14.67 19.66 -8.70
N ILE A 185 -13.85 18.65 -8.46
CA ILE A 185 -14.15 17.50 -7.58
C ILE A 185 -13.65 17.79 -6.16
N ASP A 186 -14.56 17.79 -5.19
CA ASP A 186 -14.22 17.88 -3.77
C ASP A 186 -14.11 16.48 -3.13
N LEU A 187 -12.91 16.14 -2.65
CA LEU A 187 -12.64 14.91 -1.90
C LEU A 187 -12.69 15.10 -0.37
N GLY A 188 -12.96 16.33 0.09
CA GLY A 188 -13.05 16.69 1.49
C GLY A 188 -11.72 17.19 2.10
N ARG A 189 -11.85 18.04 3.13
CA ARG A 189 -10.74 18.77 3.78
C ARG A 189 -9.60 17.88 4.29
N ASP A 190 -9.91 16.67 4.74
CA ASP A 190 -8.95 15.80 5.41
C ASP A 190 -8.36 14.71 4.49
N PHE A 191 -8.79 14.66 3.23
CA PHE A 191 -8.28 13.72 2.25
C PHE A 191 -6.79 13.97 1.96
N GLY A 192 -6.00 12.89 1.89
CA GLY A 192 -4.57 12.97 1.58
C GLY A 192 -3.73 13.72 2.63
N LYS A 193 -4.30 14.06 3.79
CA LYS A 193 -3.54 14.67 4.89
C LYS A 193 -2.84 13.62 5.74
N ALA A 194 -1.54 13.81 5.92
CA ALA A 194 -0.73 13.00 6.82
C ALA A 194 -1.32 13.02 8.24
N PRO A 195 -1.32 11.87 8.96
CA PRO A 195 -1.81 11.82 10.33
C PRO A 195 -1.10 12.79 11.27
N SER A 196 0.20 13.02 11.10
CA SER A 196 0.97 14.01 11.86
C SER A 196 0.46 15.44 11.66
N THR A 197 0.13 15.82 10.43
CA THR A 197 -0.49 17.11 10.12
C THR A 197 -1.86 17.23 10.80
N ARG A 198 -2.71 16.20 10.71
CA ARG A 198 -4.01 16.18 11.38
C ARG A 198 -3.88 16.27 12.89
N HIS A 199 -2.89 15.62 13.49
CA HIS A 199 -2.62 15.70 14.91
C HIS A 199 -2.17 17.11 15.33
N HIS A 200 -1.32 17.77 14.54
CA HIS A 200 -0.89 19.15 14.82
C HIS A 200 -2.03 20.17 14.67
N GLU A 201 -2.93 19.96 13.71
CA GLU A 201 -4.11 20.82 13.50
C GLU A 201 -5.23 20.61 14.54
N ARG A 202 -5.20 19.51 15.31
CA ARG A 202 -6.20 19.27 16.37
C ARG A 202 -5.99 20.29 17.50
N PRO A 203 -7.04 21.01 17.92
CA PRO A 203 -6.93 21.87 19.10
C PRO A 203 -6.54 21.01 20.33
N PRO A 204 -5.71 21.54 21.24
CA PRO A 204 -5.29 20.80 22.42
C PRO A 204 -6.52 20.34 23.20
N SER A 205 -6.52 19.07 23.61
CA SER A 205 -7.55 18.49 24.47
C SER A 205 -7.44 19.17 25.84
N HIS A 206 -8.46 19.94 26.22
CA HIS A 206 -8.63 20.48 27.58
C HIS A 206 -9.34 19.47 28.48
#